data_AF-A0A833VXP2-F1
#
_entry.id   AF-A0A833VXP2-F1
#
_cell.length_a   1.000
_cell.length_b   1.000
_cell.length_c   1.000
_cell.angle_alpha   90.00
_cell.angle_beta   90.00
_cell.angle_gamma   90.00
#
_symmetry.space_group_name_H-M   'P 1'
#
loop_
_entity.id
_entity.type
_entity.pdbx_description
1 polymer ?
#
loop_
_entity_poly.entity_id
_entity_poly.type
_entity_poly.pdbx_seq_one_letter_code
_entity_poly.pdbx_strand_id
1 'polypeptide(L)'
;MRKVAAALVFDISRIATFQSIKKWLCDLREKVTLPDGSNIPVVLLANKCDIPFPVVPIEQIAKFCKENDIGAWYITSAKENTNVAI
;
A
#
# COMPACT_ATOMS: atom_id res chain seq x y z
N MET A 1 16.83 -17.97 -4.47
CA MET A 1 16.57 -16.51 -4.42
C MET A 1 15.42 -16.25 -3.46
N ARG A 2 15.63 -15.50 -2.37
CA ARG A 2 14.53 -15.00 -1.56
C ARG A 2 13.95 -13.79 -2.29
N LYS A 3 12.68 -13.84 -2.69
CA LYS A 3 11.96 -12.66 -3.20
C LYS A 3 11.41 -11.91 -1.98
N VAL A 4 11.90 -10.70 -1.76
CA VAL A 4 11.48 -9.83 -0.66
C VAL A 4 10.64 -8.71 -1.24
N ALA A 5 9.52 -8.41 -0.60
CA ALA A 5 8.64 -7.30 -0.92
C ALA A 5 8.03 -6.77 0.37
N ALA A 6 7.48 -5.55 0.33
CA ALA A 6 6.75 -4.97 1.44
C ALA A 6 5.30 -4.66 1.04
N ALA A 7 4.40 -4.83 2.01
CA ALA A 7 3.04 -4.32 1.91
C ALA A 7 2.92 -3.08 2.81
N LEU A 8 2.50 -1.96 2.22
CA LEU A 8 2.03 -0.80 2.97
C LEU A 8 0.51 -0.88 3.04
N VAL A 9 -0.04 -0.66 4.23
CA VAL A 9 -1.47 -0.85 4.48
C VAL A 9 -2.04 0.40 5.13
N PHE A 10 -3.19 0.86 4.63
CA PHE A 10 -3.97 1.91 5.29
C PHE A 10 -5.44 1.48 5.43
N ASP A 11 -6.16 2.20 6.28
CA ASP A 11 -7.59 2.01 6.51
C ASP A 11 -8.37 2.96 5.59
N ILE A 12 -9.14 2.41 4.65
CA ILE A 12 -9.85 3.18 3.61
C ILE A 12 -10.93 4.10 4.20
N SER A 13 -11.37 3.84 5.44
CA SER A 13 -12.33 4.69 6.17
C SER A 13 -11.65 5.85 6.94
N ARG A 14 -10.31 5.92 6.94
CA ARG A 14 -9.55 6.91 7.74
C ARG A 14 -8.43 7.57 6.94
N ILE A 15 -8.70 8.77 6.41
CA ILE A 15 -7.78 9.56 5.57
C ILE A 15 -6.40 9.80 6.21
N ALA A 16 -6.32 9.96 7.54
CA ALA A 16 -5.06 10.17 8.25
C ALA A 16 -4.08 8.98 8.09
N THR A 17 -4.61 7.76 7.93
CA THR A 17 -3.78 6.57 7.71
C THR A 17 -3.20 6.54 6.29
N PHE A 18 -3.97 7.01 5.30
CA PHE A 18 -3.48 7.19 3.93
C PHE A 18 -2.39 8.26 3.84
N GLN A 19 -2.58 9.41 4.52
CA GLN A 19 -1.57 10.47 4.58
C GLN A 19 -0.23 10.00 5.19
N SER A 20 -0.28 9.00 6.08
CA SER A 20 0.92 8.43 6.70
C SER A 20 1.71 7.50 5.76
N ILE A 21 1.12 7.01 4.67
CA ILE A 21 1.77 6.06 3.75
C ILE A 21 3.04 6.64 3.11
N LYS A 22 3.05 7.94 2.78
CA LYS A 22 4.26 8.57 2.21
C LYS A 22 5.44 8.50 3.17
N LYS A 23 5.21 8.72 4.47
CA LYS A 23 6.25 8.62 5.50
C LYS A 23 6.78 7.18 5.59
N TRP A 24 5.89 6.19 5.62
CA TRP A 24 6.27 4.79 5.68
C TRP A 24 7.03 4.32 4.44
N LEU A 25 6.65 4.80 3.26
CA LEU A 25 7.36 4.49 2.02
C LEU A 25 8.78 5.06 2.03
N CYS A 26 8.96 6.31 2.49
CA CYS A 26 10.29 6.90 2.61
C CYS A 26 11.16 6.13 3.60
N ASP A 27 10.62 5.81 4.79
CA ASP A 27 11.34 5.05 5.83
C ASP A 27 11.78 3.67 5.32
N LEU A 28 10.91 3.00 4.56
CA LEU A 28 11.21 1.70 3.95
C LEU A 28 12.36 1.81 2.94
N ARG A 29 12.29 2.78 2.02
CA ARG A 29 13.28 2.97 0.95
C ARG A 29 14.64 3.43 1.46
N GLU A 30 14.68 4.12 2.60
CA GLU A 30 15.94 4.52 3.24
C GLU A 30 16.67 3.34 3.90
N LYS A 31 15.91 2.37 4.43
CA LYS A 31 16.45 1.30 5.28
C LYS A 31 16.60 -0.05 4.59
N VAL A 32 15.89 -0.29 3.50
CA VAL A 32 15.80 -1.61 2.88
C VAL A 32 15.97 -1.53 1.37
N THR A 33 17.01 -2.22 0.89
CA THR A 33 17.30 -2.39 -0.53
C THR A 33 17.53 -3.86 -0.85
N LEU A 34 17.36 -4.22 -2.13
CA LEU A 34 17.78 -5.51 -2.66
C LEU A 34 19.32 -5.59 -2.71
N PRO A 35 19.91 -6.79 -2.85
CA PRO A 35 21.36 -6.94 -2.93
C PRO A 35 22.03 -6.17 -4.08
N ASP A 36 21.28 -5.83 -5.13
CA ASP A 36 21.73 -5.02 -6.26
C ASP A 36 21.60 -3.50 -6.01
N GLY A 37 21.17 -3.09 -4.81
CA GLY A 37 20.98 -1.69 -4.42
C GLY A 37 19.66 -1.07 -4.84
N SER A 38 18.82 -1.79 -5.60
CA SER A 38 17.49 -1.29 -5.98
C SER A 38 16.49 -1.33 -4.81
N ASN A 39 15.45 -0.52 -4.89
CA ASN A 39 14.36 -0.56 -3.90
C ASN A 39 13.62 -1.90 -3.98
N ILE A 40 13.20 -2.44 -2.82
CA ILE A 40 12.33 -3.60 -2.83
C ILE A 40 10.96 -3.27 -3.46
N PRO A 41 10.29 -4.22 -4.12
CA PRO A 41 8.92 -4.04 -4.57
C PRO A 41 7.96 -3.73 -3.42
N VAL A 42 7.04 -2.80 -3.66
CA VAL A 42 6.01 -2.40 -2.70
C VAL A 42 4.62 -2.58 -3.30
N VAL A 43 3.71 -3.13 -2.51
CA VAL A 43 2.27 -3.16 -2.79
C VAL A 43 1.52 -2.29 -1.77
N LEU A 44 0.54 -1.52 -2.22
CA LEU A 44 -0.33 -0.72 -1.34
C LEU A 44 -1.69 -1.39 -1.14
N LEU A 45 -2.09 -1.64 0.09
CA LEU A 45 -3.38 -2.24 0.44
C LEU A 45 -4.29 -1.21 1.10
N ALA A 46 -5.37 -0.86 0.41
CA ALA A 46 -6.47 -0.08 0.96
C ALA A 46 -7.43 -1.04 1.69
N ASN A 47 -7.17 -1.25 2.98
CA ASN A 47 -7.85 -2.27 3.78
C ASN A 47 -9.16 -1.73 4.38
N LYS A 48 -10.00 -2.67 4.84
CA LYS A 48 -11.32 -2.47 5.44
C LYS A 48 -12.38 -1.93 4.47
N CYS A 49 -12.34 -2.40 3.23
CA CYS A 49 -13.35 -2.03 2.24
C CYS A 49 -14.76 -2.52 2.54
N ASP A 50 -14.92 -3.38 3.55
CA ASP A 50 -16.21 -3.76 4.13
C ASP A 50 -16.87 -2.63 4.93
N ILE A 51 -16.11 -1.61 5.34
CA ILE A 51 -16.66 -0.43 6.03
C ILE A 51 -17.30 0.50 5.00
N PRO A 52 -18.58 0.87 5.16
CA PRO A 52 -19.26 1.82 4.27
C PRO A 52 -18.60 3.21 4.27
N PHE A 53 -18.83 3.95 3.18
CA PHE A 53 -18.35 5.34 3.00
C PHE A 53 -16.82 5.49 3.05
N PRO A 54 -16.08 4.89 2.10
CA PRO A 54 -14.64 5.11 2.00
C PRO A 54 -14.35 6.60 1.84
N VAL A 55 -13.37 7.10 2.59
CA VAL A 55 -13.00 8.53 2.59
C VAL A 55 -11.81 8.83 1.67
N VAL A 56 -11.23 7.80 1.07
CA VAL A 56 -10.11 7.90 0.13
C VAL A 56 -10.58 7.43 -1.25
N PRO A 57 -10.71 8.34 -2.24
CA PRO A 57 -11.11 7.98 -3.59
C PRO A 57 -10.08 7.10 -4.30
N ILE A 58 -10.56 6.21 -5.17
CA ILE A 58 -9.72 5.26 -5.90
C ILE A 58 -8.72 5.98 -6.80
N GLU A 59 -9.14 7.06 -7.46
CA GLU A 59 -8.28 7.90 -8.29
C GLU A 59 -7.13 8.52 -7.50
N GLN A 60 -7.34 8.84 -6.21
CA GLN A 60 -6.30 9.35 -5.34
C GLN A 60 -5.28 8.27 -4.99
N ILE A 61 -5.72 7.03 -4.77
CA ILE A 61 -4.85 5.87 -4.52
C ILE A 61 -4.02 5.56 -5.77
N ALA A 62 -4.66 5.50 -6.94
CA ALA A 62 -3.99 5.22 -8.21
C ALA A 62 -2.96 6.30 -8.56
N LYS A 63 -3.32 7.58 -8.39
CA LYS A 63 -2.41 8.71 -8.58
C LYS A 63 -1.22 8.62 -7.63
N PHE A 64 -1.47 8.36 -6.34
CA PHE A 64 -0.41 8.20 -5.35
C PHE A 64 0.55 7.06 -5.73
N CYS A 65 0.05 5.90 -6.14
CA CYS A 65 0.91 4.78 -6.52
C CYS A 65 1.78 5.11 -7.74
N LYS A 66 1.20 5.77 -8.75
CA LYS A 66 1.94 6.21 -9.94
C LYS A 66 3.04 7.22 -9.60
N GLU A 67 2.73 8.23 -8.78
CA GLU A 67 3.70 9.28 -8.40
C GLU A 67 4.82 8.76 -7.49
N ASN A 68 4.60 7.62 -6.82
CA ASN A 68 5.52 7.08 -5.84
C ASN A 68 6.20 5.78 -6.29
N ASP A 69 6.02 5.35 -7.53
CA ASP A 69 6.60 4.12 -8.07
C ASP A 69 6.22 2.88 -7.22
N ILE A 70 4.92 2.74 -6.94
CA ILE A 70 4.33 1.57 -6.28
C ILE A 70 3.68 0.72 -7.38
N GLY A 71 4.21 -0.48 -7.62
CA GLY A 71 3.86 -1.30 -8.78
C GLY A 71 2.46 -1.90 -8.75
N ALA A 72 1.86 -2.06 -7.57
CA ALA A 72 0.51 -2.61 -7.43
C ALA A 72 -0.22 -2.03 -6.22
N TRP A 73 -1.54 -1.96 -6.32
CA TRP A 73 -2.40 -1.63 -5.19
C TRP A 73 -3.73 -2.37 -5.29
N TYR A 74 -4.31 -2.67 -4.12
CA TYR A 74 -5.54 -3.44 -4.02
C TYR A 74 -6.44 -2.90 -2.92
N ILE A 75 -7.74 -2.95 -3.18
CA ILE A 75 -8.77 -2.74 -2.16
C ILE A 75 -9.02 -4.09 -1.49
N THR A 76 -8.89 -4.14 -0.18
CA THR A 76 -8.90 -5.39 0.59
C THR A 76 -9.84 -5.31 1.78
N SER A 77 -10.35 -6.47 2.18
CA SER A 77 -10.97 -6.65 3.48
C SER A 77 -10.41 -7.91 4.11
N ALA A 78 -9.60 -7.73 5.16
CA ALA A 78 -9.16 -8.85 5.99
C ALA A 78 -10.36 -9.54 6.70
N LYS A 79 -11.43 -8.81 6.98
CA LYS A 79 -12.63 -9.32 7.66
C LYS A 79 -13.44 -10.24 6.74
N GLU A 80 -13.70 -9.79 5.52
CA GLU A 80 -14.51 -10.51 4.54
C GLU A 80 -13.66 -11.36 3.57
N ASN A 81 -12.37 -11.54 3.89
CA ASN A 81 -11.39 -12.24 3.05
C ASN A 81 -11.38 -11.75 1.57
N THR A 82 -11.67 -10.47 1.35
CA THR A 82 -11.73 -9.86 0.01
C THR A 82 -10.32 -9.46 -0.39
N ASN A 83 -9.83 -10.01 -1.51
CA ASN A 83 -8.51 -9.69 -2.08
C ASN A 83 -7.36 -9.89 -1.06
N VAL A 84 -7.41 -10.95 -0.24
CA VAL A 84 -6.32 -11.29 0.69
C VAL A 84 -5.37 -12.34 0.10
N ALA A 85 -5.88 -13.21 -0.78
CA ALA A 85 -5.11 -14.28 -1.42
C ALA A 85 -4.44 -13.88 -2.75
N ILE A 86 -4.37 -12.58 -3.02
CA ILE A 86 -3.67 -12.00 -4.19
C ILE A 86 -2.16 -12.01 -4.00
#